data_AF-A0AAD6LM04-F1
#
_entry.id   AF-A0AAD6LM04-F1
#
_cell.length_a   1.000
_cell.length_b   1.000
_cell.length_c   1.000
_cell.angle_alpha   90.00
_cell.angle_beta   90.00
_cell.angle_gamma   90.00
#
_symmetry.space_group_name_H-M   'P 1'
#
loop_
_entity.id
_entity.type
_entity.pdbx_description
1 polymer ?
#
loop_
_entity_poly.entity_id
_entity_poly.type
_entity_poly.pdbx_seq_one_letter_code
_entity_poly.pdbx_strand_id
1 'polypeptide(L)'
;MLLKLRFHSMEAIWNRILFKIAVEGVERFKKENCDLIIVDTSGRHKQEVALFEEMRQVAEATKPDLVIFVMDSSIGQAAFDQAQAFKQSVAVGAVIVTKMDGHAKGGGALSAVAATKSPVIFIGTGEHMDEFEVFDVKPFVSRLLGMGDWSGFMDKIHEVVPMDQQPELLQKLSEGNFTLRIMYEQFQNLLKMGPIGRYFQCFLDLVLN
;
A
#
# COMPACT_ATOMS: atom_id res chain seq x y z
N MET A 1 3.56 16.43 20.59
CA MET A 1 3.02 17.78 20.30
C MET A 1 3.77 18.32 19.08
N LEU A 2 3.15 18.30 17.90
CA LEU A 2 3.75 18.75 16.64
C LEU A 2 3.09 20.07 16.23
N LEU A 3 3.83 21.17 16.28
CA LEU A 3 3.38 22.49 15.85
C LEU A 3 3.88 22.71 14.41
N LYS A 4 2.96 22.74 13.43
CA LYS A 4 3.29 23.05 12.03
C LYS A 4 2.72 24.42 11.68
N LEU A 5 3.56 25.45 11.76
CA LEU A 5 3.28 26.79 11.23
C LEU A 5 3.82 26.87 9.79
N ARG A 6 3.07 27.47 8.85
CA ARG A 6 3.49 27.66 7.45
C ARG A 6 3.54 29.16 7.14
N PHE A 7 4.70 29.68 6.76
CA PHE A 7 4.87 31.03 6.20
C PHE A 7 5.69 30.95 4.90
N HIS A 8 5.21 31.60 3.84
CA HIS A 8 5.56 31.33 2.43
C HIS A 8 6.74 32.15 1.87
N SER A 9 7.59 32.78 2.71
CA SER A 9 8.63 33.71 2.23
C SER A 9 10.00 33.62 2.95
N MET A 10 10.34 32.49 3.59
CA MET A 10 11.55 32.37 4.46
C MET A 10 12.32 31.04 4.32
N GLU A 11 12.40 30.42 3.14
CA GLU A 11 12.97 29.06 2.98
C GLU A 11 14.34 28.84 3.65
N ALA A 12 15.28 29.77 3.51
CA ALA A 12 16.61 29.63 4.11
C ALA A 12 16.61 29.66 5.66
N ILE A 13 15.69 30.43 6.27
CA ILE A 13 15.56 30.49 7.73
C ILE A 13 14.85 29.23 8.24
N TRP A 14 13.85 28.75 7.49
CA TRP A 14 13.16 27.50 7.79
C TRP A 14 14.09 26.28 7.79
N ASN A 15 14.97 26.16 6.80
CA ASN A 15 15.90 25.02 6.74
C ASN A 15 16.91 25.02 7.90
N ARG A 16 17.40 26.21 8.30
CA ARG A 16 18.25 26.35 9.51
C ARG A 16 17.53 25.95 10.80
N ILE A 17 16.23 26.22 10.89
CA ILE A 17 15.41 25.85 12.05
C ILE A 17 15.19 24.34 12.08
N LEU A 18 14.87 23.71 10.94
CA LEU A 18 14.63 22.26 10.85
C LEU A 18 15.88 21.45 11.22
N PHE A 19 17.03 21.80 10.68
CA PHE A 19 18.30 21.16 11.03
C PHE A 19 18.58 21.23 12.55
N LYS A 20 18.43 22.42 13.15
CA LYS A 20 18.62 22.60 14.59
C LYS A 20 17.66 21.74 15.42
N ILE A 21 16.37 21.75 15.08
CA ILE A 21 15.35 20.97 15.80
C ILE A 21 15.67 19.48 15.73
N ALA A 22 16.09 18.96 14.58
CA ALA A 22 16.45 17.55 14.43
C ALA A 22 17.65 17.18 15.33
N VAL A 23 18.72 17.97 15.30
CA VAL A 23 19.92 17.70 16.12
C VAL A 23 19.63 17.82 17.62
N GLU A 24 19.04 18.93 18.05
CA GLU A 24 18.72 19.17 19.46
C GLU A 24 17.69 18.14 19.99
N GLY A 25 16.71 17.76 19.17
CA GLY A 25 15.72 16.74 19.51
C GLY A 25 16.36 15.37 19.70
N VAL A 26 17.22 14.94 18.77
CA VAL A 26 17.93 13.65 18.86
C VAL A 26 18.84 13.61 20.09
N GLU A 27 19.60 14.69 20.36
CA GLU A 27 20.46 14.76 21.55
C GLU A 27 19.64 14.68 22.85
N ARG A 28 18.51 15.37 22.90
CA ARG A 28 17.62 15.36 24.06
C ARG A 28 17.05 13.97 24.31
N PHE A 29 16.45 13.35 23.30
CA PHE A 29 15.83 12.03 23.46
C PHE A 29 16.85 10.92 23.75
N LYS A 30 18.09 11.06 23.26
CA LYS A 30 19.20 10.19 23.68
C LYS A 30 19.53 10.34 25.17
N LYS A 31 19.54 11.57 25.71
CA LYS A 31 19.74 11.81 27.15
C LYS A 31 18.59 11.31 28.01
N GLU A 32 17.37 11.33 27.46
CA GLU A 32 16.15 10.80 28.11
C GLU A 32 16.04 9.26 27.99
N ASN A 33 17.02 8.58 27.37
CA ASN A 33 17.04 7.13 27.13
C ASN A 33 15.80 6.62 26.38
N CYS A 34 15.32 7.36 25.38
CA CYS A 34 14.27 6.86 24.48
C CYS A 34 14.84 5.76 23.56
N ASP A 35 14.12 4.64 23.46
CA ASP A 35 14.51 3.51 22.60
C ASP A 35 14.30 3.77 21.10
N LEU A 36 13.34 4.63 20.76
CA LEU A 36 12.96 4.95 19.39
C LEU A 36 12.82 6.46 19.18
N ILE A 37 13.54 6.99 18.20
CA ILE A 37 13.48 8.38 17.80
C ILE A 37 13.13 8.42 16.31
N ILE A 38 11.97 8.99 15.98
CA ILE A 38 11.53 9.19 14.60
C ILE A 38 11.69 10.66 14.26
N VAL A 39 12.50 10.93 13.22
CA VAL A 39 12.68 12.27 12.68
C VAL A 39 11.85 12.39 11.41
N ASP A 40 10.75 13.16 11.48
CA ASP A 40 9.94 13.48 10.31
C ASP A 40 10.54 14.66 9.54
N THR A 41 10.86 14.44 8.26
CA THR A 41 11.42 15.46 7.37
C THR A 41 10.32 16.06 6.51
N SER A 42 10.45 17.31 6.08
CA SER A 42 9.44 17.91 5.20
C SER A 42 9.33 17.16 3.86
N GLY A 43 8.13 16.69 3.48
CA GLY A 43 7.90 16.08 2.17
C GLY A 43 7.88 17.11 1.04
N ARG A 44 8.75 16.97 0.02
CA ARG A 44 8.83 17.89 -1.12
C ARG A 44 9.20 17.19 -2.45
N HIS A 45 8.87 17.84 -3.57
CA HIS A 45 9.04 17.32 -4.93
C HIS A 45 10.51 17.22 -5.36
N LYS A 46 10.78 16.30 -6.30
CA LYS A 46 12.11 15.87 -6.79
C LYS A 46 13.05 16.97 -7.31
N GLN A 47 12.59 18.19 -7.49
CA GLN A 47 13.29 19.23 -8.25
C GLN A 47 14.05 20.24 -7.38
N GLU A 48 13.96 20.15 -6.06
CA GLU A 48 14.69 21.06 -5.16
C GLU A 48 16.05 20.47 -4.76
N VAL A 49 17.12 20.85 -5.48
CA VAL A 49 18.51 20.52 -5.11
C VAL A 49 18.84 20.92 -3.67
N ALA A 50 18.28 22.03 -3.20
CA ALA A 50 18.44 22.51 -1.84
C ALA A 50 17.88 21.55 -0.78
N LEU A 51 16.87 20.74 -1.12
CA LEU A 51 16.26 19.78 -0.21
C LEU A 51 17.16 18.57 0.04
N PHE A 52 17.73 18.02 -1.04
CA PHE A 52 18.63 16.88 -0.91
C PHE A 52 19.88 17.24 -0.10
N GLU A 53 20.35 18.48 -0.22
CA GLU A 53 21.44 19.00 0.60
C GLU A 53 21.03 19.11 2.08
N GLU A 54 19.83 19.62 2.39
CA GLU A 54 19.32 19.66 3.76
C GLU A 54 19.18 18.25 4.36
N MET A 55 18.60 17.30 3.62
CA MET A 55 18.46 15.92 4.06
C MET A 55 19.81 15.28 4.35
N ARG A 56 20.81 15.54 3.49
CA ARG A 56 22.17 15.07 3.69
C ARG A 56 22.77 15.65 4.96
N GLN A 57 22.63 16.96 5.18
CA GLN A 57 23.12 17.63 6.39
C GLN A 57 22.48 17.03 7.65
N VAL A 58 21.15 16.85 7.66
CA VAL A 58 20.43 16.24 8.79
C VAL A 58 20.90 14.80 9.01
N ALA A 59 21.05 14.00 7.96
CA ALA A 59 21.52 12.62 8.06
C ALA A 59 22.96 12.53 8.60
N GLU A 60 23.87 13.39 8.11
CA GLU A 60 25.26 13.44 8.57
C GLU A 60 25.37 13.86 10.04
N ALA A 61 24.53 14.81 10.50
CA ALA A 61 24.54 15.29 11.87
C ALA A 61 23.85 14.33 12.85
N THR A 62 22.72 13.73 12.48
CA THR A 62 21.93 12.87 13.37
C THR A 62 22.36 11.41 13.34
N LYS A 63 23.04 10.97 12.26
CA LYS A 63 23.51 9.60 12.03
C LYS A 63 22.42 8.54 12.29
N PRO A 64 21.32 8.58 11.53
CA PRO A 64 20.20 7.66 11.74
C PRO A 64 20.61 6.21 11.44
N ASP A 65 20.11 5.26 12.25
CA ASP A 65 20.33 3.83 12.03
C ASP A 65 19.57 3.30 10.81
N LEU A 66 18.40 3.89 10.51
CA LEU A 66 17.57 3.53 9.38
C LEU A 66 16.96 4.79 8.74
N VAL A 67 17.16 4.93 7.42
CA VAL A 67 16.48 5.95 6.61
C VAL A 67 15.38 5.29 5.80
N ILE A 68 14.16 5.79 5.96
CA ILE A 68 12.97 5.22 5.35
C ILE A 68 12.47 6.15 4.25
N PHE A 69 12.34 5.62 3.03
CA PHE A 69 11.71 6.32 1.92
C PHE A 69 10.22 6.04 1.90
N VAL A 70 9.41 7.06 2.17
CA VAL A 70 7.94 6.95 2.14
C VAL A 70 7.43 7.40 0.78
N MET A 71 6.66 6.54 0.11
CA MET A 71 6.12 6.82 -1.21
C MET A 71 4.63 6.51 -1.30
N ASP A 72 3.94 7.25 -2.17
CA ASP A 72 2.54 7.03 -2.50
C ASP A 72 2.40 5.95 -3.59
N SER A 73 1.47 5.01 -3.41
CA SER A 73 1.18 3.93 -4.36
C SER A 73 0.81 4.44 -5.77
N SER A 74 0.25 5.66 -5.86
CA SER A 74 -0.25 6.27 -7.11
C SER A 74 0.84 6.88 -8.00
N ILE A 75 2.06 7.04 -7.49
CA ILE A 75 3.19 7.68 -8.22
C ILE A 75 3.50 6.97 -9.55
N GLY A 76 3.22 5.67 -9.64
CA GLY A 76 3.38 4.89 -10.88
C GLY A 76 4.82 4.89 -11.41
N GLN A 77 5.00 5.23 -12.69
CA GLN A 77 6.29 5.16 -13.39
C GLN A 77 7.35 6.12 -12.81
N ALA A 78 6.91 7.26 -12.26
CA ALA A 78 7.82 8.22 -11.66
C ALA A 78 8.47 7.70 -10.36
N ALA A 79 8.04 6.56 -9.80
CA ALA A 79 8.57 6.06 -8.53
C ALA A 79 10.07 5.74 -8.64
N PHE A 80 10.50 5.20 -9.79
CA PHE A 80 11.89 4.81 -10.01
C PHE A 80 12.84 6.00 -9.86
N ASP A 81 12.63 7.06 -10.64
CA ASP A 81 13.51 8.23 -10.62
C ASP A 81 13.50 8.94 -9.27
N GLN A 82 12.36 8.93 -8.56
CA GLN A 82 12.29 9.51 -7.22
C GLN A 82 13.16 8.75 -6.25
N ALA A 83 12.95 7.44 -6.19
CA ALA A 83 13.62 6.56 -5.26
C ALA A 83 15.13 6.51 -5.57
N GLN A 84 15.51 6.58 -6.85
CA GLN A 84 16.91 6.68 -7.28
C GLN A 84 17.56 7.98 -6.81
N ALA A 85 16.91 9.14 -7.00
CA ALA A 85 17.45 10.42 -6.55
C ALA A 85 17.65 10.44 -5.03
N PHE A 86 16.66 9.96 -4.26
CA PHE A 86 16.76 9.83 -2.81
C PHE A 86 17.90 8.91 -2.38
N LYS A 87 18.06 7.75 -3.05
CA LYS A 87 19.13 6.80 -2.75
C LYS A 87 20.53 7.36 -3.03
N GLN A 88 20.66 8.23 -4.02
CA GLN A 88 21.94 8.89 -4.34
C GLN A 88 22.32 9.96 -3.32
N SER A 89 21.33 10.64 -2.73
CA SER A 89 21.58 11.68 -1.73
C SER A 89 21.77 11.14 -0.31
N VAL A 90 20.98 10.13 0.08
CA VAL A 90 21.00 9.54 1.42
C VAL A 90 20.89 8.03 1.33
N ALA A 91 21.56 7.32 2.26
CA ALA A 91 21.53 5.86 2.34
C ALA A 91 20.15 5.34 2.81
N VAL A 92 19.18 5.28 1.89
CA VAL A 92 17.87 4.65 2.13
C VAL A 92 18.07 3.17 2.46
N GLY A 93 17.50 2.73 3.59
CA GLY A 93 17.56 1.34 4.06
C GLY A 93 16.23 0.59 4.00
N ALA A 94 15.11 1.31 3.94
CA ALA A 94 13.78 0.70 3.81
C ALA A 94 12.80 1.61 3.06
N VAL A 95 11.71 1.03 2.59
CA VAL A 95 10.62 1.73 1.88
C VAL A 95 9.29 1.49 2.60
N ILE A 96 8.46 2.52 2.67
CA ILE A 96 7.06 2.44 3.09
C ILE A 96 6.18 2.89 1.92
N VAL A 97 5.12 2.14 1.65
CA VAL A 97 4.17 2.45 0.57
C VAL A 97 2.83 2.84 1.18
N THR A 98 2.39 4.07 0.97
CA THR A 98 1.12 4.59 1.49
C THR A 98 0.02 4.59 0.43
N LYS A 99 -1.23 4.78 0.88
CA LYS A 99 -2.44 4.86 0.04
C LYS A 99 -2.69 3.62 -0.81
N MET A 100 -2.46 2.43 -0.24
CA MET A 100 -2.67 1.14 -0.92
C MET A 100 -4.15 0.72 -1.00
N ASP A 101 -5.05 1.48 -0.39
CA ASP A 101 -6.51 1.39 -0.50
C ASP A 101 -7.08 1.94 -1.81
N GLY A 102 -6.32 2.78 -2.50
CA GLY A 102 -6.72 3.33 -3.79
C GLY A 102 -6.70 2.31 -4.93
N HIS A 103 -7.12 2.76 -6.12
CA HIS A 103 -7.07 1.95 -7.35
C HIS A 103 -5.67 1.66 -7.89
N ALA A 104 -4.63 2.16 -7.22
CA ALA A 104 -3.25 1.96 -7.63
C ALA A 104 -2.82 0.52 -7.32
N LYS A 105 -2.42 -0.23 -8.36
CA LYS A 105 -2.01 -1.64 -8.26
C LYS A 105 -0.66 -1.86 -7.54
N GLY A 106 -0.12 -0.86 -6.85
CA GLY A 106 1.15 -0.94 -6.12
C GLY A 106 2.41 -1.02 -7.00
N GLY A 107 2.32 -0.94 -8.33
CA GLY A 107 3.47 -1.10 -9.23
C GLY A 107 4.64 -0.13 -8.96
N GLY A 108 4.37 1.06 -8.42
CA GLY A 108 5.41 2.00 -7.99
C GLY A 108 6.33 1.45 -6.89
N ALA A 109 5.82 0.58 -6.01
CA ALA A 109 6.61 -0.04 -4.95
C ALA A 109 7.73 -0.92 -5.53
N LEU A 110 7.43 -1.70 -6.57
CA LEU A 110 8.42 -2.51 -7.28
C LEU A 110 9.51 -1.63 -7.89
N SER A 111 9.13 -0.51 -8.49
CA SER A 111 10.07 0.47 -9.05
C SER A 111 10.98 1.08 -7.98
N ALA A 112 10.44 1.40 -6.81
CA ALA A 112 11.23 1.95 -5.71
C ALA A 112 12.20 0.93 -5.12
N VAL A 113 11.79 -0.33 -4.95
CA VAL A 113 12.68 -1.43 -4.54
C VAL A 113 13.77 -1.65 -5.59
N ALA A 114 13.42 -1.63 -6.87
CA ALA A 114 14.37 -1.81 -7.97
C ALA A 114 15.44 -0.70 -7.98
N ALA A 115 15.07 0.55 -7.70
CA ALA A 115 15.96 1.70 -7.65
C ALA A 115 16.80 1.77 -6.38
N THR A 116 16.20 1.55 -5.20
CA THR A 116 16.86 1.73 -3.89
C THR A 116 17.59 0.48 -3.40
N LYS A 117 17.25 -0.69 -3.96
CA LYS A 117 17.64 -2.02 -3.45
C LYS A 117 17.29 -2.23 -1.97
N SER A 118 16.29 -1.50 -1.49
CA SER A 118 15.83 -1.53 -0.10
C SER A 118 14.48 -2.24 0.00
N PRO A 119 14.22 -3.05 1.03
CA PRO A 119 12.96 -3.76 1.19
C PRO A 119 11.81 -2.81 1.54
N VAL A 120 10.59 -3.18 1.16
CA VAL A 120 9.38 -2.58 1.70
C VAL A 120 9.10 -3.20 3.06
N ILE A 121 8.89 -2.37 4.09
CA ILE A 121 8.67 -2.83 5.47
C ILE A 121 7.23 -2.67 5.95
N PHE A 122 6.53 -1.63 5.48
CA PHE A 122 5.14 -1.35 5.85
C PHE A 122 4.34 -0.84 4.66
N ILE A 123 3.03 -1.04 4.74
CA ILE A 123 2.04 -0.47 3.83
C ILE A 123 0.98 0.30 4.62
N GLY A 124 0.56 1.45 4.10
CA GLY A 124 -0.59 2.19 4.60
C GLY A 124 -1.78 1.98 3.69
N THR A 125 -2.90 1.48 4.22
CA THR A 125 -4.16 1.21 3.51
C THR A 125 -5.26 2.19 3.92
N GLY A 126 -4.90 3.36 4.43
CA GLY A 126 -5.85 4.41 4.75
C GLY A 126 -5.22 5.55 5.55
N GLU A 127 -6.05 6.29 6.28
CA GLU A 127 -5.66 7.49 7.03
C GLU A 127 -5.61 7.26 8.54
N HIS A 128 -6.24 6.19 9.03
CA HIS A 128 -6.29 5.86 10.44
C HIS A 128 -5.04 5.12 10.91
N MET A 129 -4.76 5.16 12.22
CA MET A 129 -3.55 4.58 12.81
C MET A 129 -3.52 3.05 12.74
N ASP A 130 -4.68 2.42 12.69
CA ASP A 130 -4.87 0.97 12.55
C ASP A 130 -4.74 0.49 11.09
N GLU A 131 -4.70 1.41 10.12
CA GLU A 131 -4.56 1.13 8.68
C GLU A 131 -3.09 1.16 8.22
N PHE A 132 -2.16 0.84 9.14
CA PHE A 132 -0.72 0.76 8.89
C PHE A 132 -0.21 -0.65 9.21
N GLU A 133 0.04 -1.42 8.16
CA GLU A 133 0.28 -2.86 8.24
C GLU A 133 1.72 -3.24 7.86
N VAL A 134 2.22 -4.33 8.42
CA VAL A 134 3.51 -4.92 8.01
C VAL A 134 3.39 -5.43 6.59
N PHE A 135 4.40 -5.17 5.77
CA PHE A 135 4.41 -5.62 4.39
C PHE A 135 4.63 -7.14 4.28
N ASP A 136 3.72 -7.84 3.59
CA ASP A 136 3.89 -9.22 3.13
C ASP A 136 3.88 -9.26 1.60
N VAL A 137 4.87 -9.96 1.03
CA VAL A 137 5.07 -10.12 -0.41
C VAL A 137 3.92 -10.91 -1.04
N LYS A 138 3.40 -11.96 -0.40
CA LYS A 138 2.41 -12.85 -1.04
C LYS A 138 1.10 -12.13 -1.35
N PRO A 139 0.45 -11.45 -0.37
CA PRO A 139 -0.79 -10.72 -0.64
C PRO A 139 -0.57 -9.57 -1.64
N PHE A 140 0.57 -8.89 -1.55
CA PHE A 140 0.91 -7.80 -2.45
C PHE A 140 1.02 -8.26 -3.91
N VAL A 141 1.76 -9.35 -4.18
CA VAL A 141 1.89 -9.91 -5.54
C VAL A 141 0.55 -10.42 -6.06
N SER A 142 -0.26 -11.06 -5.20
CA SER A 142 -1.60 -11.52 -5.58
C SER A 142 -2.48 -10.36 -6.04
N ARG A 143 -2.50 -9.25 -5.29
CA ARG A 143 -3.22 -8.03 -5.67
C ARG A 143 -2.67 -7.44 -6.98
N LEU A 144 -1.34 -7.40 -7.14
CA LEU A 144 -0.69 -6.83 -8.33
C LEU A 144 -0.99 -7.61 -9.62
N LEU A 145 -1.07 -8.94 -9.53
CA LEU A 145 -1.46 -9.81 -10.65
C LEU A 145 -2.96 -9.74 -10.98
N GLY A 146 -3.74 -8.95 -10.25
CA GLY A 146 -5.21 -8.94 -10.37
C GLY A 146 -5.84 -10.22 -9.82
N MET A 147 -5.04 -11.06 -9.15
CA MET A 147 -5.50 -12.20 -8.38
C MET A 147 -5.93 -11.75 -6.97
N GLY A 148 -6.67 -10.64 -6.88
CA GLY A 148 -7.21 -10.15 -5.61
C GLY A 148 -8.13 -11.19 -4.99
N ASP A 149 -7.81 -11.59 -3.76
CA ASP A 149 -8.55 -12.49 -2.88
C ASP A 149 -9.18 -13.74 -3.53
N TRP A 150 -8.52 -14.32 -4.55
CA TRP A 150 -8.94 -15.60 -5.12
C TRP A 150 -8.92 -16.72 -4.09
N SER A 151 -8.07 -16.63 -3.08
CA SER A 151 -8.08 -17.52 -1.91
C SER A 151 -9.42 -17.47 -1.19
N GLY A 152 -9.88 -16.29 -0.76
CA GLY A 152 -11.17 -16.15 -0.07
C GLY A 152 -12.37 -16.49 -0.96
N PHE A 153 -12.27 -16.26 -2.27
CA PHE A 153 -13.28 -16.68 -3.24
C PHE A 153 -13.30 -18.21 -3.44
N MET A 154 -12.14 -18.87 -3.54
CA MET A 154 -12.03 -20.33 -3.60
C MET A 154 -12.57 -20.98 -2.32
N ASP A 155 -12.23 -20.43 -1.17
CA ASP A 155 -12.67 -20.95 0.13
C ASP A 155 -14.21 -20.90 0.22
N LYS A 156 -14.82 -19.78 -0.20
CA LYS A 156 -16.29 -19.68 -0.30
C LYS A 156 -16.90 -20.62 -1.34
N ILE A 157 -16.23 -20.85 -2.48
CA ILE A 157 -16.69 -21.85 -3.46
C ILE A 157 -16.65 -23.26 -2.84
N HIS A 158 -15.59 -23.60 -2.10
CA HIS A 158 -15.48 -24.91 -1.46
C HIS A 158 -16.53 -25.12 -0.36
N GLU A 159 -16.97 -24.06 0.32
CA GLU A 159 -18.04 -24.13 1.32
C GLU A 159 -19.45 -24.27 0.71
N VAL A 160 -19.70 -23.59 -0.42
CA VAL A 160 -21.06 -23.46 -0.98
C VAL A 160 -21.33 -24.48 -2.09
N VAL A 161 -20.28 -24.95 -2.79
CA VAL A 161 -20.42 -25.88 -3.91
C VAL A 161 -20.16 -27.32 -3.46
N PRO A 162 -21.12 -28.24 -3.63
CA PRO A 162 -20.95 -29.68 -3.38
C PRO A 162 -19.71 -30.26 -4.10
N MET A 163 -18.93 -31.12 -3.43
CA MET A 163 -17.65 -31.64 -3.95
C MET A 163 -17.72 -32.30 -5.33
N ASP A 164 -18.88 -32.81 -5.70
CA ASP A 164 -19.21 -33.42 -6.99
C ASP A 164 -19.25 -32.42 -8.16
N GLN A 165 -19.52 -31.14 -7.92
CA GLN A 165 -19.60 -30.09 -8.95
C GLN A 165 -18.37 -29.16 -8.98
N GLN A 166 -17.51 -29.24 -7.96
CA GLN A 166 -16.30 -28.41 -7.85
C GLN A 166 -15.33 -28.53 -9.05
N PRO A 167 -15.00 -29.74 -9.57
CA PRO A 167 -13.99 -29.88 -10.62
C PRO A 167 -14.42 -29.21 -11.93
N GLU A 168 -15.70 -29.35 -12.29
CA GLU A 168 -16.24 -28.85 -13.56
C GLU A 168 -16.39 -27.32 -13.56
N LEU A 169 -16.78 -26.75 -12.41
CA LEU A 169 -16.85 -25.30 -12.19
C LEU A 169 -15.46 -24.65 -12.20
N LEU A 170 -14.50 -25.25 -11.49
CA LEU A 170 -13.11 -24.78 -11.45
C LEU A 170 -12.46 -24.81 -12.83
N GLN A 171 -12.71 -25.87 -13.61
CA GLN A 171 -12.18 -25.99 -14.97
C GLN A 171 -12.76 -24.89 -15.88
N LYS A 172 -14.08 -24.68 -15.88
CA LYS A 172 -14.75 -23.62 -16.66
C LYS A 172 -14.34 -22.20 -16.25
N LEU A 173 -14.06 -21.97 -14.97
CA LEU A 173 -13.50 -20.73 -14.44
C LEU A 173 -12.05 -20.51 -14.90
N SER A 174 -11.21 -21.54 -14.83
CA SER A 174 -9.78 -21.47 -15.21
C SER A 174 -9.56 -21.21 -16.70
N GLU A 175 -10.48 -21.71 -17.54
CA GLU A 175 -10.47 -21.48 -18.99
C GLU A 175 -10.94 -20.06 -19.38
N GLY A 176 -11.35 -19.24 -18.41
CA GLY A 176 -11.87 -17.88 -18.68
C GLY A 176 -13.23 -17.86 -19.37
N ASN A 177 -13.89 -19.02 -19.50
CA ASN A 177 -15.17 -19.19 -20.19
C ASN A 177 -16.35 -18.85 -19.26
N PHE A 178 -16.33 -17.70 -18.60
CA PHE A 178 -17.48 -17.24 -17.82
C PHE A 178 -18.50 -16.58 -18.76
N THR A 179 -19.36 -17.41 -19.36
CA THR A 179 -20.39 -16.94 -20.30
C THR A 179 -21.75 -16.79 -19.62
N LEU A 180 -22.61 -15.90 -20.14
CA LEU A 180 -23.99 -15.72 -19.66
C LEU A 180 -24.80 -17.03 -19.66
N ARG A 181 -24.45 -17.94 -20.56
CA ARG A 181 -25.05 -19.28 -20.63
C ARG A 181 -24.76 -20.13 -19.39
N ILE A 182 -23.53 -20.06 -18.87
CA ILE A 182 -23.14 -20.78 -17.65
C ILE A 182 -23.83 -20.17 -16.43
N MET A 183 -23.96 -18.83 -16.35
CA MET A 183 -24.78 -18.20 -15.30
C MET A 183 -26.24 -18.65 -15.38
N TYR A 184 -26.82 -18.72 -16.57
CA TYR A 184 -28.19 -19.18 -16.76
C TYR A 184 -28.40 -20.63 -16.29
N GLU A 185 -27.47 -21.53 -16.64
CA GLU A 185 -27.53 -22.94 -16.22
C GLU A 185 -27.44 -23.08 -14.68
N GLN A 186 -26.59 -22.27 -14.02
CA GLN A 186 -26.49 -22.25 -12.55
C GLN A 186 -27.77 -21.71 -11.89
N PHE A 187 -28.38 -20.66 -12.46
CA PHE A 187 -29.68 -20.18 -11.98
C PHE A 187 -30.79 -21.23 -12.15
N GLN A 188 -30.82 -21.94 -13.27
CA GLN A 188 -31.78 -23.01 -13.50
C GLN A 188 -31.61 -24.16 -12.50
N ASN A 189 -30.37 -24.47 -12.09
CA ASN A 189 -30.10 -25.50 -11.10
C ASN A 189 -30.53 -25.08 -9.68
N LEU A 190 -30.34 -23.81 -9.31
CA LEU A 190 -30.84 -23.25 -8.05
C LEU A 190 -32.37 -23.22 -7.97
N LEU A 191 -33.04 -22.87 -9.08
CA LEU A 191 -34.50 -22.90 -9.17
C LEU A 191 -35.09 -24.32 -9.07
N LYS A 192 -34.33 -25.33 -9.50
CA LYS A 192 -34.69 -26.76 -9.38
C LYS A 192 -34.51 -27.30 -7.95
N MET A 193 -33.75 -26.62 -7.09
CA MET A 193 -33.59 -27.00 -5.67
C MET A 193 -34.80 -26.55 -4.82
N GLY A 194 -35.92 -27.24 -5.01
CA GLY A 194 -37.06 -27.32 -4.07
C GLY A 194 -37.40 -26.04 -3.28
N PRO A 195 -37.38 -26.06 -1.92
CA PRO A 195 -37.79 -24.92 -1.10
C PRO A 195 -36.92 -23.66 -1.28
N ILE A 196 -35.63 -23.81 -1.57
CA ILE A 196 -34.67 -22.70 -1.71
C ILE A 196 -34.97 -21.91 -2.99
N GLY A 197 -35.32 -22.60 -4.08
CA GLY A 197 -35.72 -21.97 -5.34
C GLY A 197 -36.90 -21.00 -5.20
N ARG A 198 -37.86 -21.29 -4.30
CA ARG A 198 -39.02 -20.41 -4.04
C ARG A 198 -38.64 -19.09 -3.36
N TYR A 199 -37.73 -19.12 -2.39
CA TYR A 199 -37.26 -17.90 -1.73
C TYR A 199 -36.44 -17.04 -2.69
N PHE A 200 -35.63 -17.67 -3.54
CA PHE A 200 -34.83 -16.96 -4.54
C PHE A 200 -35.67 -16.35 -5.66
N GLN A 201 -36.71 -17.05 -6.12
CA GLN A 201 -37.70 -16.52 -7.05
C GLN A 201 -38.41 -15.30 -6.46
N CYS A 202 -38.82 -15.38 -5.20
CA CYS A 202 -39.48 -14.29 -4.50
C CYS A 202 -38.55 -13.06 -4.33
N PHE A 203 -37.26 -13.29 -4.10
CA PHE A 203 -36.24 -12.22 -4.06
C PHE A 203 -36.04 -11.55 -5.43
N LEU A 204 -35.97 -12.33 -6.52
CA LEU A 204 -35.88 -11.80 -7.88
C LEU A 204 -37.09 -10.95 -8.25
N ASP A 205 -38.30 -11.42 -7.91
CA ASP A 205 -39.55 -10.70 -8.18
C ASP A 205 -39.66 -9.38 -7.39
N LEU A 206 -38.97 -9.27 -6.24
CA LEU A 206 -38.90 -8.07 -5.40
C LEU A 206 -37.85 -7.05 -5.88
N VAL A 207 -36.80 -7.51 -6.58
CA VAL A 207 -35.68 -6.67 -7.05
C VAL A 207 -35.89 -6.19 -8.49
N LEU A 208 -36.67 -6.92 -9.29
CA LEU A 208 -36.92 -6.63 -10.70
C LEU A 208 -38.29 -5.95 -10.97
N ASN A 209 -39.09 -5.71 -9.93
CA ASN A 209 -40.28 -4.83 -9.94
C ASN A 209 -40.08 -3.66 -8.99
#